data_AF-A0A2Z6MPT4-F1
#
_entry.id   AF-A0A2Z6MPT4-F1
#
_cell.length_a   1.000
_cell.length_b   1.000
_cell.length_c   1.000
_cell.angle_alpha   90.00
_cell.angle_beta   90.00
_cell.angle_gamma   90.00
#
_symmetry.space_group_name_H-M   'P 1'
#
loop_
_entity.id
_entity.type
_entity.pdbx_description
1 polymer ?
#
loop_
_entity_poly.entity_id
_entity_poly.type
_entity_poly.pdbx_seq_one_letter_code
_entity_poly.pdbx_strand_id
1 'polypeptide(L)'
;VDDLEEVSKYYQNRGRFNELISLMEKGLELERAHNGIFTELGILYARYHPENLMDHIKLFPTRLNIPKLIRTCDRQHLWKGLTYLYIQCDRFNNAATTVMNHSPEAWDHMQFKFIIVNVSIVELYYMAVHFYLQEHPDMINDLLEVLACRVDHARVVDIMRKAGHIRLIKPYLVAVQSSNVFAVNEALNEIYVEEEDYDRLRESIDLYDNFNEIGLAQKIEKHELLEMRRIAAYIYKKTGRWKQSIALLKKDKLYKDCMETCYLSGDQELSEDLLVYFIEQGKKECFASCLFACYDLIRPDVALELAWTNNMIDFSFPYLIQSIREYTSKVDELIKDKVEAENEKKLREKEREDIIAKQRIGYVVSNIFHRGRSDHFVQHYSIVLHQGCNCGLQCGRSDCSVKKYILRREYKVSNQSFAKQ
;
A
#
# COMPACT_ATOMS: atom_id res chain seq x y z
N VAL A 1 -52.24 29.43 -34.18
CA VAL A 1 -52.97 29.38 -32.90
C VAL A 1 -53.32 27.91 -32.73
N ASP A 2 -52.89 27.28 -31.65
CA ASP A 2 -53.05 25.82 -31.47
C ASP A 2 -54.52 25.47 -31.19
N ASP A 3 -55.32 25.37 -32.26
CA ASP A 3 -56.74 24.96 -32.21
C ASP A 3 -56.91 23.56 -31.58
N LEU A 4 -55.81 22.80 -31.48
CA LEU A 4 -55.73 21.49 -30.85
C LEU A 4 -56.15 21.50 -29.37
N GLU A 5 -55.79 22.54 -28.61
CA GLU A 5 -56.14 22.61 -27.19
C GLU A 5 -57.65 22.85 -26.99
N GLU A 6 -58.26 23.65 -27.86
CA GLU A 6 -59.70 23.93 -27.85
C GLU A 6 -60.50 22.68 -28.25
N VAL A 7 -60.06 21.98 -29.30
CA VAL A 7 -60.66 20.70 -29.72
C VAL A 7 -60.54 19.65 -28.61
N SER A 8 -59.36 19.54 -27.98
CA SER A 8 -59.12 18.60 -26.88
C SER A 8 -60.07 18.88 -25.71
N LYS A 9 -60.25 20.16 -25.30
CA LYS A 9 -61.19 20.56 -24.25
C LYS A 9 -62.65 20.27 -24.64
N TYR A 10 -63.04 20.53 -25.88
CA TYR A 10 -64.42 20.30 -26.36
C TYR A 10 -64.83 18.82 -26.26
N TYR A 11 -63.94 17.92 -26.70
CA TYR A 11 -64.18 16.47 -26.61
C TYR A 11 -64.12 15.96 -25.17
N GLN A 12 -63.18 16.47 -24.35
CA GLN A 12 -63.06 16.09 -22.94
C GLN A 12 -64.30 16.48 -22.13
N ASN A 13 -64.85 17.68 -22.34
CA ASN A 13 -66.06 18.15 -21.65
C ASN A 13 -67.31 17.31 -21.97
N ARG A 14 -67.31 16.59 -23.10
CA ARG A 14 -68.42 15.73 -23.55
C ARG A 14 -68.22 14.25 -23.25
N GLY A 15 -67.12 13.88 -22.59
CA GLY A 15 -66.81 12.49 -22.25
C GLY A 15 -66.43 11.60 -23.43
N ARG A 16 -66.18 12.16 -24.62
CA ARG A 16 -65.87 11.39 -25.84
C ARG A 16 -64.37 11.17 -26.01
N PHE A 17 -63.78 10.41 -25.08
CA PHE A 17 -62.33 10.22 -25.01
C PHE A 17 -61.79 9.25 -26.08
N ASN A 18 -62.50 8.15 -26.34
CA ASN A 18 -62.07 7.13 -27.32
C ASN A 18 -62.06 7.67 -28.76
N GLU A 19 -63.06 8.49 -29.11
CA GLU A 19 -63.14 9.15 -30.41
C GLU A 19 -62.01 10.18 -30.59
N LEU A 20 -61.67 10.91 -29.52
CA LEU A 20 -60.55 11.85 -29.52
C LEU A 20 -59.20 11.13 -29.69
N ILE A 21 -59.00 10.01 -28.99
CA ILE A 21 -57.77 9.20 -29.13
C ILE A 21 -57.64 8.66 -30.55
N SER A 22 -58.71 8.06 -31.11
CA SER A 22 -58.68 7.56 -32.48
C SER A 22 -58.44 8.66 -33.53
N LEU A 23 -58.99 9.86 -33.30
CA LEU A 23 -58.72 11.03 -34.15
C LEU A 23 -57.25 11.44 -34.10
N MET A 24 -56.66 11.47 -32.90
CA MET A 24 -55.26 11.83 -32.68
C MET A 24 -54.30 10.78 -33.26
N GLU A 25 -54.63 9.49 -33.14
CA GLU A 25 -53.87 8.38 -33.75
C GLU A 25 -53.82 8.51 -35.27
N LYS A 26 -54.96 8.75 -35.93
CA LYS A 26 -55.00 9.04 -37.38
C LYS A 26 -54.25 10.33 -37.72
N GLY A 27 -54.24 11.29 -36.80
CA GLY A 27 -53.46 12.52 -36.93
C GLY A 27 -51.93 12.29 -36.94
N LEU A 28 -51.44 11.19 -36.36
CA LEU A 28 -50.02 10.83 -36.38
C LEU A 28 -49.55 10.36 -37.77
N GLU A 29 -50.44 9.77 -38.57
CA GLU A 29 -50.13 9.22 -39.90
C GLU A 29 -49.94 10.32 -40.97
N LEU A 30 -50.31 11.57 -40.65
CA LEU A 30 -50.18 12.69 -41.57
C LEU A 30 -48.73 13.16 -41.69
N GLU A 31 -48.25 13.35 -42.92
CA GLU A 31 -46.88 13.79 -43.23
C GLU A 31 -46.48 15.13 -42.58
N ARG A 32 -47.46 15.97 -42.22
CA ARG A 32 -47.27 17.28 -41.55
C ARG A 32 -47.79 17.30 -40.10
N ALA A 33 -47.71 16.19 -39.38
CA ALA A 33 -48.11 16.14 -37.97
C ALA A 33 -47.23 17.06 -37.10
N HIS A 34 -47.86 18.02 -36.42
CA HIS A 34 -47.21 18.94 -35.49
C HIS A 34 -46.88 18.23 -34.15
N ASN A 35 -45.77 18.61 -33.50
CA ASN A 35 -45.31 18.06 -32.21
C ASN A 35 -46.37 18.15 -31.08
N GLY A 36 -47.30 19.11 -31.19
CA GLY A 36 -48.44 19.24 -30.29
C GLY A 36 -49.34 18.00 -30.26
N ILE A 37 -49.56 17.34 -31.42
CA ILE A 37 -50.43 16.16 -31.54
C ILE A 37 -49.84 14.99 -30.74
N PHE A 38 -48.53 14.74 -30.90
CA PHE A 38 -47.81 13.69 -30.17
C PHE A 38 -47.89 13.90 -28.65
N THR A 39 -47.78 15.15 -28.21
CA THR A 39 -47.81 15.51 -26.78
C THR A 39 -49.21 15.38 -26.19
N GLU A 40 -50.24 15.90 -26.87
CA GLU A 40 -51.63 15.79 -26.41
C GLU A 40 -52.13 14.35 -26.42
N LEU A 41 -51.75 13.55 -27.41
CA LEU A 41 -52.03 12.12 -27.41
C LEU A 41 -51.36 11.41 -26.23
N GLY A 42 -50.11 11.74 -25.92
CA GLY A 42 -49.43 11.22 -24.72
C GLY A 42 -50.15 11.60 -23.42
N ILE A 43 -50.71 12.81 -23.33
CA ILE A 43 -51.52 13.25 -22.18
C ILE A 43 -52.83 12.45 -22.09
N LEU A 44 -53.46 12.14 -23.22
CA LEU A 44 -54.67 11.33 -23.26
C LEU A 44 -54.41 9.87 -22.88
N TYR A 45 -53.33 9.26 -23.40
CA TYR A 45 -52.91 7.92 -22.98
C TYR A 45 -52.60 7.88 -21.49
N ALA A 46 -51.90 8.89 -20.95
CA ALA A 46 -51.62 8.97 -19.51
C ALA A 46 -52.89 9.04 -18.62
N ARG A 47 -54.01 9.56 -19.12
CA ARG A 47 -55.25 9.69 -18.34
C ARG A 47 -56.22 8.52 -18.53
N TYR A 48 -56.30 7.95 -19.73
CA TYR A 48 -57.36 7.00 -20.09
C TYR A 48 -56.84 5.62 -20.47
N HIS A 49 -55.63 5.50 -21.03
CA HIS A 49 -55.05 4.24 -21.48
C HIS A 49 -53.54 4.15 -21.14
N PRO A 50 -53.21 3.90 -19.86
CA PRO A 50 -51.82 3.93 -19.39
C PRO A 50 -50.96 2.80 -19.99
N GLU A 51 -51.58 1.71 -20.46
CA GLU A 51 -50.89 0.58 -21.09
C GLU A 51 -50.16 0.99 -22.38
N ASN A 52 -50.80 1.82 -23.21
CA ASN A 52 -50.26 2.24 -24.52
C ASN A 52 -49.25 3.39 -24.40
N LEU A 53 -49.15 4.03 -23.24
CA LEU A 53 -48.32 5.21 -23.03
C LEU A 53 -46.83 4.89 -23.21
N MET A 54 -46.37 3.75 -22.70
CA MET A 54 -44.95 3.39 -22.75
C MET A 54 -44.47 3.20 -24.20
N ASP A 55 -45.26 2.52 -25.02
CA ASP A 55 -44.93 2.29 -26.42
C ASP A 55 -44.95 3.58 -27.23
N HIS A 56 -45.93 4.47 -26.97
CA HIS A 56 -45.99 5.80 -27.59
C HIS A 56 -44.74 6.64 -27.30
N ILE A 57 -44.29 6.64 -26.04
CA ILE A 57 -43.09 7.39 -25.63
C ILE A 57 -41.82 6.80 -26.28
N LYS A 58 -41.72 5.47 -26.38
CA LYS A 58 -40.57 4.80 -27.02
C LYS A 58 -40.51 5.05 -28.53
N LEU A 59 -41.65 5.11 -29.21
CA LEU A 59 -41.72 5.35 -30.65
C LEU A 59 -41.38 6.80 -31.03
N PHE A 60 -41.76 7.78 -30.21
CA PHE A 60 -41.66 9.20 -30.57
C PHE A 60 -40.89 10.08 -29.56
N PRO A 61 -39.67 9.73 -29.13
CA PRO A 61 -38.97 10.47 -28.07
C PRO A 61 -38.62 11.93 -28.43
N THR A 62 -38.32 12.21 -29.71
CA THR A 62 -37.85 13.54 -30.15
C THR A 62 -38.97 14.55 -30.46
N ARG A 63 -40.21 14.08 -30.63
CA ARG A 63 -41.37 14.91 -31.02
C ARG A 63 -42.28 15.28 -29.87
N LEU A 64 -41.95 14.86 -28.65
CA LEU A 64 -42.75 15.08 -27.45
C LEU A 64 -42.28 16.32 -26.68
N ASN A 65 -43.23 17.08 -26.14
CA ASN A 65 -42.93 18.07 -25.11
C ASN A 65 -42.83 17.36 -23.75
N ILE A 66 -41.61 16.91 -23.43
CA ILE A 66 -41.34 16.08 -22.26
C ILE A 66 -41.72 16.77 -20.93
N PRO A 67 -41.41 18.06 -20.68
CA PRO A 67 -41.80 18.73 -19.44
C PRO A 67 -43.32 18.73 -19.17
N LYS A 68 -44.15 18.90 -20.21
CA LYS A 68 -45.62 18.87 -20.09
C LYS A 68 -46.12 17.46 -19.77
N LEU A 69 -45.51 16.45 -20.39
CA LEU A 69 -45.87 15.05 -20.18
C LEU A 69 -45.46 14.56 -18.78
N ILE A 70 -44.26 14.93 -18.29
CA ILE A 70 -43.79 14.64 -16.92
C ILE A 70 -44.83 15.08 -15.88
N ARG A 71 -45.31 16.33 -15.96
CA ARG A 71 -46.33 16.86 -15.02
C ARG A 71 -47.64 16.08 -15.07
N THR A 72 -47.98 15.55 -16.23
CA THR A 72 -49.21 14.76 -16.40
C THR A 72 -49.02 13.35 -15.84
N CYS A 73 -47.90 12.70 -16.15
CA CYS A 73 -47.56 11.38 -15.61
C CYS A 73 -47.42 11.40 -14.09
N ASP A 74 -46.85 12.46 -13.52
CA ASP A 74 -46.73 12.66 -12.07
C ASP A 74 -48.11 12.78 -11.39
N ARG A 75 -49.03 13.53 -12.01
CA ARG A 75 -50.43 13.65 -11.54
C ARG A 75 -51.25 12.37 -11.65
N GLN A 76 -50.89 11.49 -12.59
CA GLN A 76 -51.58 10.22 -12.83
C GLN A 76 -50.84 9.04 -12.18
N HIS A 77 -49.76 9.30 -11.44
CA HIS A 77 -48.94 8.29 -10.76
C HIS A 77 -48.41 7.17 -11.68
N LEU A 78 -48.08 7.51 -12.93
CA LEU A 78 -47.52 6.56 -13.90
C LEU A 78 -46.00 6.48 -13.78
N TRP A 79 -45.52 5.78 -12.75
CA TRP A 79 -44.11 5.80 -12.35
C TRP A 79 -43.16 5.18 -13.39
N LYS A 80 -43.54 4.06 -14.04
CA LYS A 80 -42.73 3.45 -15.11
C LYS A 80 -42.48 4.42 -16.28
N GLY A 81 -43.55 5.04 -16.79
CA GLY A 81 -43.48 6.02 -17.87
C GLY A 81 -42.75 7.29 -17.44
N LEU A 82 -42.97 7.75 -16.22
CA LEU A 82 -42.31 8.92 -15.64
C LEU A 82 -40.79 8.73 -15.53
N THR A 83 -40.33 7.58 -15.02
CA THR A 83 -38.90 7.27 -14.92
C THR A 83 -38.24 7.24 -16.30
N TYR A 84 -38.90 6.64 -17.31
CA TYR A 84 -38.38 6.65 -18.68
C TYR A 84 -38.25 8.09 -19.23
N LEU A 85 -39.26 8.94 -19.02
CA LEU A 85 -39.20 10.34 -19.44
C LEU A 85 -38.08 11.11 -18.73
N TYR A 86 -37.83 10.83 -17.45
CA TYR A 86 -36.70 11.44 -16.75
C TYR A 86 -35.34 11.01 -17.29
N ILE A 87 -35.19 9.75 -17.70
CA ILE A 87 -33.97 9.26 -18.36
C ILE A 87 -33.75 10.00 -19.68
N GLN A 88 -34.80 10.14 -20.51
CA GLN A 88 -34.69 10.84 -21.79
C GLN A 88 -34.36 12.34 -21.65
N CYS A 89 -34.67 12.94 -20.49
CA CYS A 89 -34.36 14.33 -20.19
C CYS A 89 -33.03 14.54 -19.46
N ASP A 90 -32.22 13.48 -19.28
CA ASP A 90 -31.01 13.48 -18.47
C ASP A 90 -31.25 13.96 -17.02
N ARG A 91 -32.49 13.88 -16.52
CA ARG A 91 -32.86 14.25 -15.15
C ARG A 91 -32.74 13.04 -14.22
N PHE A 92 -31.55 12.47 -14.16
CA PHE A 92 -31.27 11.24 -13.42
C PHE A 92 -31.53 11.34 -11.91
N ASN A 93 -31.31 12.51 -11.30
CA ASN A 93 -31.59 12.73 -9.87
C ASN A 93 -33.07 12.47 -9.53
N ASN A 94 -33.97 13.01 -10.38
CA ASN A 94 -35.41 12.84 -10.19
C ASN A 94 -35.83 11.41 -10.52
N ALA A 95 -35.27 10.82 -11.58
CA ALA A 95 -35.51 9.41 -11.91
C ALA A 95 -35.16 8.48 -10.73
N ALA A 96 -33.97 8.65 -10.14
CA ALA A 96 -33.53 7.84 -9.01
C ALA A 96 -34.49 7.97 -7.82
N THR A 97 -34.91 9.21 -7.50
CA THR A 97 -35.84 9.47 -6.39
C THR A 97 -37.21 8.82 -6.63
N THR A 98 -37.73 8.95 -7.86
CA THR A 98 -39.00 8.32 -8.24
C THR A 98 -38.94 6.81 -8.14
N VAL A 99 -37.85 6.17 -8.60
CA VAL A 99 -37.69 4.72 -8.50
C VAL A 99 -37.59 4.27 -7.05
N MET A 100 -36.82 4.97 -6.21
CA MET A 100 -36.68 4.61 -4.79
C MET A 100 -37.99 4.76 -4.00
N ASN A 101 -38.77 5.80 -4.28
CA ASN A 101 -40.05 6.02 -3.59
C ASN A 101 -41.18 5.12 -4.09
N HIS A 102 -41.10 4.67 -5.35
CA HIS A 102 -42.16 3.91 -6.02
C HIS A 102 -41.61 2.61 -6.60
N SER A 103 -40.85 1.88 -5.78
CA SER A 103 -40.17 0.64 -6.15
C SER A 103 -41.07 -0.44 -6.76
N PRO A 104 -42.25 -0.78 -6.19
CA PRO A 104 -43.06 -1.91 -6.67
C PRO A 104 -43.46 -1.83 -8.15
N GLU A 105 -43.52 -0.61 -8.70
CA GLU A 105 -43.89 -0.37 -10.09
C GLU A 105 -42.72 0.07 -10.95
N ALA A 106 -41.85 0.96 -10.47
CA ALA A 106 -40.85 1.60 -11.32
C ALA A 106 -39.48 0.92 -11.33
N TRP A 107 -39.22 -0.01 -10.41
CA TRP A 107 -37.89 -0.56 -10.23
C TRP A 107 -37.58 -1.68 -11.23
N ASP A 108 -36.43 -1.53 -11.88
CA ASP A 108 -35.73 -2.57 -12.64
C ASP A 108 -34.24 -2.38 -12.34
N HIS A 109 -33.56 -3.47 -11.93
CA HIS A 109 -32.18 -3.44 -11.48
C HIS A 109 -31.22 -2.89 -12.55
N MET A 110 -31.37 -3.33 -13.81
CA MET A 110 -30.47 -2.90 -14.89
C MET A 110 -30.67 -1.42 -15.23
N GLN A 111 -31.92 -0.99 -15.29
CA GLN A 111 -32.27 0.41 -15.52
C GLN A 111 -31.78 1.30 -14.37
N PHE A 112 -31.93 0.86 -13.11
CA PHE A 112 -31.49 1.62 -11.95
C PHE A 112 -29.96 1.74 -11.88
N LYS A 113 -29.21 0.68 -12.23
CA LYS A 113 -27.74 0.74 -12.36
C LYS A 113 -27.31 1.80 -13.37
N PHE A 114 -28.00 1.92 -14.50
CA PHE A 114 -27.72 2.98 -15.47
C PHE A 114 -28.05 4.38 -14.93
N ILE A 115 -29.20 4.52 -14.25
CA ILE A 115 -29.61 5.81 -13.66
C ILE A 115 -28.58 6.26 -12.63
N ILE A 116 -28.24 5.40 -11.67
CA ILE A 116 -27.44 5.79 -10.51
C ILE A 116 -26.04 6.25 -10.93
N VAL A 117 -25.41 5.60 -11.92
CA VAL A 117 -24.10 6.04 -12.46
C VAL A 117 -24.13 7.47 -13.00
N ASN A 118 -25.27 7.94 -13.49
CA ASN A 118 -25.37 9.28 -14.09
C ASN A 118 -25.90 10.34 -13.12
N VAL A 119 -26.23 9.96 -11.89
CA VAL A 119 -26.67 10.88 -10.84
C VAL A 119 -25.52 11.80 -10.42
N SER A 120 -25.82 13.08 -10.24
CA SER A 120 -24.84 14.09 -9.81
C SER A 120 -24.82 14.29 -8.29
N ILE A 121 -25.93 14.00 -7.60
CA ILE A 121 -26.09 14.22 -6.17
C ILE A 121 -25.54 13.02 -5.40
N VAL A 122 -24.51 13.23 -4.60
CA VAL A 122 -23.84 12.15 -3.85
C VAL A 122 -24.76 11.51 -2.80
N GLU A 123 -25.64 12.28 -2.16
CA GLU A 123 -26.58 11.75 -1.16
C GLU A 123 -27.54 10.68 -1.72
N LEU A 124 -27.88 10.75 -3.01
CA LEU A 124 -28.71 9.75 -3.65
C LEU A 124 -28.03 8.38 -3.75
N TYR A 125 -26.69 8.33 -3.78
CA TYR A 125 -25.96 7.05 -3.70
C TYR A 125 -26.21 6.36 -2.36
N TYR A 126 -26.09 7.08 -1.26
CA TYR A 126 -26.31 6.51 0.07
C TYR A 126 -27.78 6.16 0.31
N MET A 127 -28.72 6.97 -0.19
CA MET A 127 -30.14 6.62 -0.17
C MET A 127 -30.41 5.35 -0.99
N ALA A 128 -29.78 5.19 -2.15
CA ALA A 128 -29.89 3.97 -2.95
C ALA A 128 -29.33 2.74 -2.22
N VAL A 129 -28.20 2.89 -1.51
CA VAL A 129 -27.63 1.82 -0.67
C VAL A 129 -28.61 1.42 0.44
N HIS A 130 -29.25 2.38 1.12
CA HIS A 130 -30.29 2.09 2.11
C HIS A 130 -31.49 1.38 1.51
N PHE A 131 -31.96 1.84 0.34
CA PHE A 131 -33.07 1.25 -0.39
C PHE A 131 -32.79 -0.21 -0.79
N TYR A 132 -31.63 -0.49 -1.38
CA TYR A 132 -31.23 -1.87 -1.72
C TYR A 132 -31.07 -2.76 -0.49
N LEU A 133 -30.55 -2.22 0.61
CA LEU A 133 -30.41 -2.99 1.84
C LEU A 133 -31.77 -3.40 2.45
N GLN A 134 -32.81 -2.60 2.24
CA GLN A 134 -34.16 -2.86 2.76
C GLN A 134 -34.97 -3.79 1.85
N GLU A 135 -34.91 -3.62 0.53
CA GLU A 135 -35.78 -4.34 -0.40
C GLU A 135 -35.06 -5.46 -1.17
N HIS A 136 -33.78 -5.29 -1.50
CA HIS A 136 -33.02 -6.21 -2.36
C HIS A 136 -31.60 -6.50 -1.85
N PRO A 137 -31.44 -7.19 -0.71
CA PRO A 137 -30.13 -7.49 -0.14
C PRO A 137 -29.22 -8.26 -1.10
N ASP A 138 -29.78 -9.20 -1.88
CA ASP A 138 -28.99 -10.09 -2.75
C ASP A 138 -28.22 -9.36 -3.86
N MET A 139 -28.75 -8.22 -4.33
CA MET A 139 -28.19 -7.47 -5.46
C MET A 139 -27.41 -6.22 -5.06
N ILE A 140 -27.12 -6.06 -3.76
CA ILE A 140 -26.42 -4.88 -3.26
C ILE A 140 -24.95 -4.84 -3.72
N ASN A 141 -24.30 -6.00 -3.86
CA ASN A 141 -22.92 -6.10 -4.31
C ASN A 141 -22.77 -5.53 -5.74
N ASP A 142 -23.68 -5.89 -6.64
CA ASP A 142 -23.69 -5.43 -8.04
C ASP A 142 -23.93 -3.92 -8.19
N LEU A 143 -24.66 -3.32 -7.23
CA LEU A 143 -24.83 -1.87 -7.15
C LEU A 143 -23.54 -1.21 -6.65
N LEU A 144 -22.98 -1.73 -5.56
CA LEU A 144 -21.80 -1.17 -4.92
C LEU A 144 -20.56 -1.25 -5.82
N GLU A 145 -20.42 -2.31 -6.62
CA GLU A 145 -19.35 -2.44 -7.63
C GLU A 145 -19.36 -1.26 -8.61
N VAL A 146 -20.54 -0.93 -9.13
CA VAL A 146 -20.71 0.18 -10.08
C VAL A 146 -20.49 1.55 -9.42
N LEU A 147 -20.78 1.64 -8.12
CA LEU A 147 -20.62 2.86 -7.33
C LEU A 147 -19.21 3.03 -6.72
N ALA A 148 -18.35 2.01 -6.84
CA ALA A 148 -17.06 1.96 -6.15
C ALA A 148 -16.19 3.20 -6.39
N CYS A 149 -16.11 3.69 -7.63
CA CYS A 149 -15.25 4.85 -7.93
C CYS A 149 -15.80 6.21 -7.46
N ARG A 150 -17.03 6.29 -6.95
CA ARG A 150 -17.72 7.56 -6.66
C ARG A 150 -18.15 7.74 -5.21
N VAL A 151 -18.21 6.65 -4.46
CA VAL A 151 -18.74 6.64 -3.11
C VAL A 151 -17.61 6.62 -2.09
N ASP A 152 -17.83 7.27 -0.94
CA ASP A 152 -16.95 7.13 0.21
C ASP A 152 -17.18 5.76 0.86
N HIS A 153 -16.18 4.88 0.74
CA HIS A 153 -16.22 3.52 1.26
C HIS A 153 -16.41 3.49 2.79
N ALA A 154 -15.87 4.47 3.53
CA ALA A 154 -16.01 4.51 4.99
C ALA A 154 -17.48 4.73 5.40
N ARG A 155 -18.17 5.64 4.71
CA ARG A 155 -19.60 5.90 4.97
C ARG A 155 -20.48 4.70 4.62
N VAL A 156 -20.15 3.95 3.56
CA VAL A 156 -20.87 2.70 3.22
C VAL A 156 -20.70 1.65 4.31
N VAL A 157 -19.46 1.46 4.79
CA VAL A 157 -19.19 0.52 5.90
C VAL A 157 -19.97 0.91 7.15
N ASP A 158 -20.02 2.20 7.51
CA ASP A 158 -20.79 2.68 8.66
C ASP A 158 -22.30 2.43 8.53
N ILE A 159 -22.85 2.61 7.33
CA ILE A 159 -24.26 2.30 7.04
C ILE A 159 -24.52 0.80 7.26
N MET A 160 -23.65 -0.07 6.72
CA MET A 160 -23.79 -1.53 6.87
C MET A 160 -23.58 -2.00 8.30
N ARG A 161 -22.66 -1.36 9.03
CA ARG A 161 -22.39 -1.64 10.44
C ARG A 161 -23.58 -1.29 11.32
N LYS A 162 -24.23 -0.14 11.07
CA LYS A 162 -25.48 0.24 11.76
C LYS A 162 -26.63 -0.71 11.46
N ALA A 163 -26.68 -1.26 10.24
CA ALA A 163 -27.67 -2.25 9.87
C ALA A 163 -27.36 -3.68 10.37
N GLY A 164 -26.13 -3.94 10.82
CA GLY A 164 -25.69 -5.27 11.28
C GLY A 164 -25.46 -6.30 10.16
N HIS A 165 -25.44 -5.88 8.89
CA HIS A 165 -25.35 -6.75 7.72
C HIS A 165 -24.03 -6.60 6.94
N ILE A 166 -22.91 -6.39 7.64
CA ILE A 166 -21.60 -6.15 7.02
C ILE A 166 -21.14 -7.36 6.19
N ARG A 167 -21.47 -8.60 6.61
CA ARG A 167 -21.05 -9.83 5.91
C ARG A 167 -21.56 -9.93 4.47
N LEU A 168 -22.70 -9.31 4.17
CA LEU A 168 -23.31 -9.32 2.84
C LEU A 168 -22.45 -8.62 1.78
N ILE A 169 -21.72 -7.57 2.19
CA ILE A 169 -20.89 -6.76 1.30
C ILE A 169 -19.44 -7.24 1.20
N LYS A 170 -19.13 -8.45 1.69
CA LYS A 170 -17.77 -9.01 1.66
C LYS A 170 -17.14 -8.99 0.26
N PRO A 171 -17.82 -9.43 -0.83
CA PRO A 171 -17.24 -9.37 -2.17
C PRO A 171 -16.84 -7.95 -2.59
N TYR A 172 -17.68 -6.96 -2.26
CA TYR A 172 -17.39 -5.55 -2.50
C TYR A 172 -16.20 -5.04 -1.67
N LEU A 173 -16.11 -5.39 -0.39
CA LEU A 173 -14.99 -4.98 0.47
C LEU A 173 -13.65 -5.52 -0.05
N VAL A 174 -13.62 -6.76 -0.54
CA VAL A 174 -12.42 -7.36 -1.16
C VAL A 174 -12.03 -6.60 -2.43
N ALA A 175 -12.99 -6.25 -3.29
CA ALA A 175 -12.72 -5.50 -4.51
C ALA A 175 -12.17 -4.08 -4.24
N VAL A 176 -12.63 -3.44 -3.16
CA VAL A 176 -12.25 -2.09 -2.75
C VAL A 176 -10.98 -2.06 -1.89
N GLN A 177 -10.51 -3.22 -1.42
CA GLN A 177 -9.40 -3.31 -0.49
C GLN A 177 -8.10 -2.66 -1.00
N SER A 178 -7.91 -2.62 -2.34
CA SER A 178 -6.78 -1.93 -2.98
C SER A 178 -6.66 -0.44 -2.60
N SER A 179 -7.75 0.20 -2.19
CA SER A 179 -7.77 1.60 -1.76
C SER A 179 -7.20 1.83 -0.35
N ASN A 180 -6.88 0.76 0.39
CA ASN A 180 -6.29 0.77 1.74
C ASN A 180 -7.01 1.71 2.73
N VAL A 181 -8.35 1.65 2.76
CA VAL A 181 -9.19 2.48 3.63
C VAL A 181 -9.33 1.83 5.01
N PHE A 182 -9.05 2.58 6.07
CA PHE A 182 -9.09 2.10 7.46
C PHE A 182 -10.39 1.36 7.83
N ALA A 183 -11.55 1.97 7.56
CA ALA A 183 -12.84 1.37 7.91
C ALA A 183 -13.12 0.07 7.15
N VAL A 184 -12.64 -0.04 5.89
CA VAL A 184 -12.79 -1.25 5.06
C VAL A 184 -11.92 -2.36 5.60
N ASN A 185 -10.65 -2.08 5.88
CA ASN A 185 -9.71 -3.06 6.42
C ASN A 185 -10.16 -3.56 7.80
N GLU A 186 -10.61 -2.66 8.68
CA GLU A 186 -11.12 -3.03 10.00
C GLU A 186 -12.35 -3.94 9.89
N ALA A 187 -13.34 -3.56 9.07
CA ALA A 187 -14.55 -4.36 8.88
C ALA A 187 -14.24 -5.72 8.24
N LEU A 188 -13.34 -5.76 7.26
CA LEU A 188 -12.95 -6.99 6.58
C LEU A 188 -12.18 -7.93 7.51
N ASN A 189 -11.25 -7.40 8.31
CA ASN A 189 -10.53 -8.19 9.31
C ASN A 189 -11.48 -8.72 10.39
N GLU A 190 -12.49 -7.97 10.80
CA GLU A 190 -13.54 -8.45 11.72
C GLU A 190 -14.33 -9.62 11.12
N ILE A 191 -14.70 -9.53 9.83
CA ILE A 191 -15.35 -10.63 9.11
C ILE A 191 -14.45 -11.88 9.08
N TYR A 192 -13.16 -11.73 8.74
CA TYR A 192 -12.25 -12.88 8.68
C TYR A 192 -12.02 -13.54 10.04
N VAL A 193 -12.00 -12.76 11.12
CA VAL A 193 -11.93 -13.30 12.49
C VAL A 193 -13.20 -14.10 12.81
N GLU A 194 -14.38 -13.59 12.43
CA GLU A 194 -15.65 -14.28 12.66
C GLU A 194 -15.86 -15.53 11.79
N GLU A 195 -15.31 -15.55 10.58
CA GLU A 195 -15.38 -16.69 9.65
C GLU A 195 -14.25 -17.71 9.87
N GLU A 196 -13.30 -17.40 10.76
CA GLU A 196 -12.13 -18.22 11.04
C GLU A 196 -11.17 -18.42 9.83
N ASP A 197 -11.21 -17.51 8.85
CA ASP A 197 -10.37 -17.54 7.63
C ASP A 197 -9.00 -16.91 7.90
N TYR A 198 -8.06 -17.73 8.38
CA TYR A 198 -6.72 -17.30 8.78
C TYR A 198 -5.80 -16.98 7.59
N ASP A 199 -5.92 -17.69 6.47
CA ASP A 199 -5.07 -17.49 5.30
C ASP A 199 -5.33 -16.12 4.67
N ARG A 200 -6.60 -15.78 4.44
CA ARG A 200 -6.97 -14.48 3.88
C ARG A 200 -6.70 -13.32 4.84
N LEU A 201 -6.88 -13.54 6.14
CA LEU A 201 -6.54 -12.53 7.14
C LEU A 201 -5.05 -12.19 7.09
N ARG A 202 -4.18 -13.19 6.93
CA ARG A 202 -2.75 -12.99 6.81
C ARG A 202 -2.38 -12.22 5.54
N GLU A 203 -2.92 -12.62 4.38
CA GLU A 203 -2.71 -11.91 3.12
C GLU A 203 -3.17 -10.45 3.20
N SER A 204 -4.34 -10.23 3.81
CA SER A 204 -4.91 -8.90 4.08
C SER A 204 -3.96 -8.02 4.88
N ILE A 205 -3.43 -8.54 6.00
CA ILE A 205 -2.52 -7.82 6.91
C ILE A 205 -1.16 -7.53 6.24
N ASP A 206 -0.67 -8.44 5.40
CA ASP A 206 0.63 -8.30 4.74
C ASP A 206 0.59 -7.22 3.65
N LEU A 207 -0.50 -7.15 2.89
CA LEU A 207 -0.66 -6.21 1.78
C LEU A 207 -1.16 -4.83 2.23
N TYR A 208 -2.01 -4.76 3.26
CA TYR A 208 -2.70 -3.53 3.66
C TYR A 208 -2.46 -3.22 5.13
N ASP A 209 -1.78 -2.11 5.41
CA ASP A 209 -1.30 -1.71 6.74
C ASP A 209 -2.21 -0.70 7.47
N ASN A 210 -3.20 -0.12 6.79
CA ASN A 210 -4.05 0.91 7.38
C ASN A 210 -5.21 0.29 8.19
N PHE A 211 -4.93 -0.20 9.40
CA PHE A 211 -5.94 -0.69 10.34
C PHE A 211 -5.45 -0.60 11.79
N ASN A 212 -6.34 -0.86 12.76
CA ASN A 212 -5.95 -0.90 14.17
C ASN A 212 -5.28 -2.23 14.53
N GLU A 213 -3.97 -2.30 14.33
CA GLU A 213 -3.15 -3.49 14.59
C GLU A 213 -3.27 -3.99 16.04
N ILE A 214 -3.20 -3.08 17.01
CA ILE A 214 -3.21 -3.43 18.44
C ILE A 214 -4.60 -3.89 18.87
N GLY A 215 -5.64 -3.18 18.46
CA GLY A 215 -7.02 -3.53 18.79
C GLY A 215 -7.42 -4.88 18.19
N LEU A 216 -7.00 -5.15 16.96
CA LEU A 216 -7.22 -6.44 16.31
C LEU A 216 -6.46 -7.56 17.03
N ALA A 217 -5.18 -7.38 17.33
CA ALA A 217 -4.39 -8.39 18.04
C ALA A 217 -4.97 -8.74 19.42
N GLN A 218 -5.48 -7.76 20.17
CA GLN A 218 -6.13 -7.99 21.47
C GLN A 218 -7.46 -8.76 21.36
N LYS A 219 -8.23 -8.55 20.28
CA LYS A 219 -9.44 -9.35 20.00
C LYS A 219 -9.06 -10.79 19.69
N ILE A 220 -8.07 -11.00 18.83
CA ILE A 220 -7.64 -12.32 18.37
C ILE A 220 -6.92 -13.12 19.46
N GLU A 221 -6.23 -12.46 20.41
CA GLU A 221 -5.57 -13.13 21.55
C GLU A 221 -6.52 -14.03 22.35
N LYS A 222 -7.81 -13.68 22.42
CA LYS A 222 -8.82 -14.41 23.19
C LYS A 222 -9.50 -15.53 22.38
N HIS A 223 -9.15 -15.70 21.11
CA HIS A 223 -9.79 -16.67 20.23
C HIS A 223 -9.39 -18.12 20.58
N GLU A 224 -10.30 -19.07 20.43
CA GLU A 224 -10.08 -20.46 20.81
C GLU A 224 -9.05 -21.14 19.89
N LEU A 225 -9.13 -20.84 18.58
CA LEU A 225 -8.22 -21.37 17.57
C LEU A 225 -6.76 -20.91 17.77
N LEU A 226 -5.85 -21.88 17.67
CA LEU A 226 -4.40 -21.65 17.77
C LEU A 226 -3.85 -20.84 16.60
N GLU A 227 -4.31 -21.10 15.37
CA GLU A 227 -3.83 -20.38 14.18
C GLU A 227 -4.21 -18.89 14.21
N MET A 228 -5.38 -18.56 14.77
CA MET A 228 -5.77 -17.18 15.00
C MET A 228 -4.85 -16.52 16.04
N ARG A 229 -4.60 -17.16 17.18
CA ARG A 229 -3.63 -16.65 18.17
C ARG A 229 -2.21 -16.49 17.60
N ARG A 230 -1.81 -17.38 16.69
CA ARG A 230 -0.56 -17.27 15.94
C ARG A 230 -0.53 -16.02 15.05
N ILE A 231 -1.63 -15.67 14.39
CA ILE A 231 -1.77 -14.39 13.66
C ILE A 231 -1.68 -13.20 14.63
N ALA A 232 -2.29 -13.27 15.82
CA ALA A 232 -2.14 -12.20 16.80
C ALA A 232 -0.67 -11.99 17.21
N ALA A 233 0.08 -13.09 17.43
CA ALA A 233 1.51 -13.03 17.70
C ALA A 233 2.29 -12.43 16.51
N TYR A 234 1.90 -12.75 15.28
CA TYR A 234 2.46 -12.18 14.05
C TYR A 234 2.19 -10.66 13.93
N ILE A 235 0.98 -10.20 14.24
CA ILE A 235 0.65 -8.76 14.29
C ILE A 235 1.49 -8.05 15.34
N TYR A 236 1.59 -8.60 16.56
CA TYR A 236 2.45 -8.01 17.61
C TYR A 236 3.93 -7.95 17.20
N LYS A 237 4.40 -8.94 16.45
CA LYS A 237 5.75 -8.95 15.85
C LYS A 237 5.91 -7.83 14.82
N LYS A 238 4.95 -7.62 13.91
CA LYS A 238 4.98 -6.53 12.91
C LYS A 238 4.99 -5.14 13.56
N THR A 239 4.24 -4.97 14.66
CA THR A 239 4.20 -3.70 15.43
C THR A 239 5.41 -3.47 16.34
N GLY A 240 6.33 -4.43 16.47
CA GLY A 240 7.51 -4.32 17.35
C GLY A 240 7.23 -4.58 18.84
N ARG A 241 6.08 -5.14 19.20
CA ARG A 241 5.73 -5.49 20.59
C ARG A 241 6.16 -6.92 20.93
N TRP A 242 7.47 -7.14 20.98
CA TRP A 242 8.09 -8.45 21.16
C TRP A 242 7.68 -9.16 22.46
N LYS A 243 7.66 -8.45 23.58
CA LYS A 243 7.28 -8.98 24.91
C LYS A 243 5.88 -9.61 24.92
N GLN A 244 4.91 -8.93 24.30
CA GLN A 244 3.51 -9.38 24.24
C GLN A 244 3.36 -10.59 23.31
N SER A 245 4.04 -10.56 22.16
CA SER A 245 4.07 -11.69 21.22
C SER A 245 4.66 -12.96 21.85
N ILE A 246 5.82 -12.83 22.51
CA ILE A 246 6.48 -13.95 23.19
C ILE A 246 5.63 -14.50 24.34
N ALA A 247 5.00 -13.63 25.13
CA ALA A 247 4.12 -14.08 26.21
C ALA A 247 2.92 -14.88 25.70
N LEU A 248 2.34 -14.48 24.56
CA LEU A 248 1.25 -15.22 23.91
C LEU A 248 1.75 -16.59 23.41
N LEU A 249 2.86 -16.62 22.68
CA LEU A 249 3.46 -17.86 22.17
C LEU A 249 3.87 -18.83 23.31
N LYS A 250 4.34 -18.30 24.46
CA LYS A 250 4.62 -19.09 25.67
C LYS A 250 3.35 -19.75 26.22
N LYS A 251 2.22 -19.05 26.27
CA LYS A 251 0.92 -19.63 26.68
C LYS A 251 0.48 -20.76 25.74
N ASP A 252 0.68 -20.56 24.44
CA ASP A 252 0.24 -21.49 23.39
C ASP A 252 1.20 -22.67 23.20
N LYS A 253 2.35 -22.67 23.89
CA LYS A 253 3.41 -23.68 23.80
C LYS A 253 3.98 -23.82 22.37
N LEU A 254 3.92 -22.75 21.58
CA LEU A 254 4.44 -22.71 20.21
C LEU A 254 5.91 -22.24 20.22
N TYR A 255 6.82 -23.17 20.51
CA TYR A 255 8.21 -22.82 20.81
C TYR A 255 9.04 -22.42 19.58
N LYS A 256 8.74 -22.97 18.40
CA LYS A 256 9.46 -22.63 17.16
C LYS A 256 9.28 -21.14 16.81
N ASP A 257 8.04 -20.70 16.72
CA ASP A 257 7.70 -19.31 16.43
C ASP A 257 8.17 -18.35 17.52
N CYS A 258 8.21 -18.81 18.77
CA CYS A 258 8.77 -18.05 19.88
C CYS A 258 10.26 -17.77 19.66
N MET A 259 11.04 -18.79 19.26
CA MET A 259 12.47 -18.65 18.94
C MET A 259 12.68 -17.72 17.74
N GLU A 260 11.91 -17.87 16.67
CA GLU A 260 11.99 -16.98 15.50
C GLU A 260 11.65 -15.52 15.86
N THR A 261 10.69 -15.31 16.75
CA THR A 261 10.30 -13.98 17.22
C THR A 261 11.39 -13.35 18.09
N CYS A 262 12.03 -14.13 18.97
CA CYS A 262 13.18 -13.65 19.76
C CYS A 262 14.38 -13.31 18.88
N TYR A 263 14.70 -14.15 17.89
CA TYR A 263 15.78 -13.86 16.94
C TYR A 263 15.56 -12.52 16.23
N LEU A 264 14.33 -12.29 15.76
CA LEU A 264 13.98 -11.05 15.05
C LEU A 264 13.92 -9.81 15.95
N SER A 265 13.66 -9.97 17.25
CA SER A 265 13.66 -8.83 18.17
C SER A 265 15.05 -8.21 18.35
N GLY A 266 16.14 -8.98 18.22
CA GLY A 266 17.50 -8.49 18.49
C GLY A 266 17.82 -8.23 19.97
N ASP A 267 16.85 -8.36 20.88
CA ASP A 267 17.01 -8.07 22.30
C ASP A 267 17.62 -9.25 23.08
N GLN A 268 18.77 -9.00 23.72
CA GLN A 268 19.48 -10.02 24.52
C GLN A 268 18.67 -10.46 25.74
N GLU A 269 18.08 -9.52 26.47
CA GLU A 269 17.29 -9.80 27.69
C GLU A 269 16.11 -10.75 27.41
N LEU A 270 15.40 -10.55 26.28
CA LEU A 270 14.28 -11.41 25.90
C LEU A 270 14.72 -12.84 25.57
N SER A 271 15.92 -12.98 24.99
CA SER A 271 16.49 -14.28 24.66
C SER A 271 16.89 -15.05 25.93
N GLU A 272 17.48 -14.37 26.92
CA GLU A 272 17.84 -14.95 28.21
C GLU A 272 16.58 -15.34 29.03
N ASP A 273 15.58 -14.45 29.07
CA ASP A 273 14.27 -14.73 29.69
C ASP A 273 13.56 -15.93 29.05
N LEU A 274 13.76 -16.15 27.74
CA LEU A 274 13.22 -17.32 27.04
C LEU A 274 13.97 -18.61 27.42
N LEU A 275 15.29 -18.55 27.58
CA LEU A 275 16.10 -19.69 28.05
C LEU A 275 15.71 -20.11 29.46
N VAL A 276 15.57 -19.15 30.39
CA VAL A 276 15.11 -19.42 31.76
C VAL A 276 13.75 -20.11 31.75
N TYR A 277 12.82 -19.63 30.91
CA TYR A 277 11.52 -20.27 30.76
C TYR A 277 11.61 -21.71 30.24
N PHE A 278 12.48 -22.01 29.27
CA PHE A 278 12.65 -23.39 28.76
C PHE A 278 13.22 -24.35 29.81
N ILE A 279 14.11 -23.84 30.67
CA ILE A 279 14.68 -24.57 31.79
C ILE A 279 13.61 -24.91 32.82
N GLU A 280 12.78 -23.94 33.21
CA GLU A 280 11.67 -24.14 34.15
C GLU A 280 10.65 -25.17 33.63
N GLN A 281 10.40 -25.17 32.32
CA GLN A 281 9.51 -26.16 31.68
C GLN A 281 10.17 -27.55 31.51
N GLY A 282 11.46 -27.69 31.79
CA GLY A 282 12.20 -28.95 31.72
C GLY A 282 12.41 -29.49 30.29
N LYS A 283 12.20 -28.68 29.25
CA LYS A 283 12.31 -29.10 27.85
C LYS A 283 13.72 -28.90 27.30
N LYS A 284 14.56 -29.93 27.46
CA LYS A 284 15.99 -29.92 27.07
C LYS A 284 16.23 -29.71 25.57
N GLU A 285 15.35 -30.24 24.72
CA GLU A 285 15.44 -30.10 23.25
C GLU A 285 15.17 -28.68 22.76
N CYS A 286 14.20 -27.99 23.40
CA CYS A 286 13.88 -26.60 23.09
C CYS A 286 15.00 -25.66 23.54
N PHE A 287 15.68 -25.99 24.64
CA PHE A 287 16.85 -25.24 25.11
C PHE A 287 17.99 -25.29 24.08
N ALA A 288 18.36 -26.48 23.59
CA ALA A 288 19.37 -26.63 22.54
C ALA A 288 18.99 -25.86 21.27
N SER A 289 17.72 -26.00 20.84
CA SER A 289 17.23 -25.32 19.63
C SER A 289 17.22 -23.79 19.78
N CYS A 290 16.93 -23.27 20.97
CA CYS A 290 16.96 -21.83 21.26
C CYS A 290 18.38 -21.27 21.22
N LEU A 291 19.36 -22.00 21.75
CA LEU A 291 20.78 -21.62 21.68
C LEU A 291 21.26 -21.51 20.23
N PHE A 292 20.81 -22.41 19.36
CA PHE A 292 21.12 -22.35 17.93
C PHE A 292 20.38 -21.23 17.19
N ALA A 293 19.09 -21.07 17.45
CA ALA A 293 18.28 -20.07 16.76
C ALA A 293 18.70 -18.63 17.12
N CYS A 294 19.07 -18.39 18.38
CA CYS A 294 19.46 -17.08 18.88
C CYS A 294 20.98 -16.95 19.09
N TYR A 295 21.78 -17.60 18.23
CA TYR A 295 23.24 -17.69 18.36
C TYR A 295 23.93 -16.31 18.51
N ASP A 296 23.47 -15.32 17.75
CA ASP A 296 24.08 -13.98 17.76
C ASP A 296 23.71 -13.15 19.00
N LEU A 297 22.58 -13.46 19.65
CA LEU A 297 22.05 -12.67 20.76
C LEU A 297 22.55 -13.16 22.11
N ILE A 298 22.67 -14.48 22.27
CA ILE A 298 22.94 -15.11 23.56
C ILE A 298 24.44 -15.06 23.86
N ARG A 299 24.80 -14.65 25.08
CA ARG A 299 26.20 -14.67 25.48
C ARG A 299 26.64 -16.08 25.94
N PRO A 300 27.83 -16.55 25.53
CA PRO A 300 28.30 -17.90 25.88
C PRO A 300 28.47 -18.15 27.38
N ASP A 301 28.80 -17.11 28.16
CA ASP A 301 28.91 -17.16 29.63
C ASP A 301 27.57 -17.48 30.29
N VAL A 302 26.51 -16.74 29.93
CA VAL A 302 25.15 -16.94 30.45
C VAL A 302 24.60 -18.31 30.05
N ALA A 303 24.80 -18.72 28.80
CA ALA A 303 24.40 -20.04 28.33
C ALA A 303 25.08 -21.18 29.11
N LEU A 304 26.37 -21.03 29.43
CA LEU A 304 27.14 -22.01 30.19
C LEU A 304 26.68 -22.08 31.65
N GLU A 305 26.46 -20.94 32.29
CA GLU A 305 25.97 -20.85 33.68
C GLU A 305 24.60 -21.54 33.81
N LEU A 306 23.68 -21.21 32.92
CA LEU A 306 22.33 -21.80 32.89
C LEU A 306 22.36 -23.31 32.60
N ALA A 307 23.25 -23.77 31.71
CA ALA A 307 23.40 -25.19 31.41
C ALA A 307 24.03 -25.98 32.57
N TRP A 308 25.00 -25.38 33.27
CA TRP A 308 25.68 -26.02 34.39
C TRP A 308 24.79 -26.14 35.63
N THR A 309 24.10 -25.06 36.01
CA THR A 309 23.20 -25.04 37.17
C THR A 309 22.06 -26.05 37.04
N ASN A 310 21.58 -26.30 35.82
CA ASN A 310 20.43 -27.18 35.54
C ASN A 310 20.81 -28.57 35.02
N ASN A 311 22.09 -28.94 35.05
CA ASN A 311 22.59 -30.25 34.61
C ASN A 311 22.19 -30.63 33.16
N MET A 312 22.34 -29.66 32.23
CA MET A 312 22.01 -29.80 30.79
C MET A 312 23.20 -29.48 29.87
N ILE A 313 24.42 -29.62 30.38
CA ILE A 313 25.66 -29.29 29.66
C ILE A 313 25.78 -30.01 28.31
N ASP A 314 25.36 -31.28 28.23
CA ASP A 314 25.46 -32.07 27.00
C ASP A 314 24.70 -31.44 25.81
N PHE A 315 23.62 -30.70 26.09
CA PHE A 315 22.79 -30.04 25.09
C PHE A 315 23.33 -28.67 24.65
N SER A 316 24.16 -28.01 25.46
CA SER A 316 24.81 -26.74 25.11
C SER A 316 26.18 -26.90 24.46
N PHE A 317 26.76 -28.10 24.51
CA PHE A 317 28.08 -28.40 23.94
C PHE A 317 28.22 -28.05 22.44
N PRO A 318 27.25 -28.40 21.56
CA PRO A 318 27.33 -28.05 20.15
C PRO A 318 27.43 -26.54 19.90
N TYR A 319 26.68 -25.74 20.67
CA TYR A 319 26.74 -24.28 20.65
C TYR A 319 28.13 -23.78 21.11
N LEU A 320 28.63 -24.31 22.22
CA LEU A 320 29.91 -23.91 22.79
C LEU A 320 31.09 -24.22 21.86
N ILE A 321 31.07 -25.38 21.19
CA ILE A 321 32.10 -25.76 20.20
C ILE A 321 32.12 -24.75 19.05
N GLN A 322 30.96 -24.35 18.54
CA GLN A 322 30.86 -23.37 17.47
C GLN A 322 31.38 -22.00 17.92
N SER A 323 30.99 -21.53 19.12
CA SER A 323 31.48 -20.27 19.67
C SER A 323 33.00 -20.28 19.84
N ILE A 324 33.56 -21.34 20.44
CA ILE A 324 35.01 -21.47 20.62
C ILE A 324 35.74 -21.49 19.28
N ARG A 325 35.20 -22.20 18.27
CA ARG A 325 35.79 -22.23 16.92
C ARG A 325 35.80 -20.84 16.27
N GLU A 326 34.72 -20.08 16.39
CA GLU A 326 34.65 -18.73 15.84
C GLU A 326 35.56 -17.75 16.58
N TYR A 327 35.62 -17.82 17.91
CA TYR A 327 36.53 -16.99 18.69
C TYR A 327 37.99 -17.29 18.36
N THR A 328 38.36 -18.57 18.27
CA THR A 328 39.73 -18.96 17.87
C THR A 328 40.06 -18.52 16.45
N SER A 329 39.13 -18.69 15.50
CA SER A 329 39.35 -18.24 14.11
C SER A 329 39.47 -16.72 14.00
N LYS A 330 38.61 -15.95 14.70
CA LYS A 330 38.68 -14.48 14.74
C LYS A 330 39.96 -13.99 15.41
N VAL A 331 40.40 -14.67 16.47
CA VAL A 331 41.67 -14.36 17.15
C VAL A 331 42.85 -14.64 16.22
N ASP A 332 42.85 -15.77 15.50
CA ASP A 332 43.89 -16.10 14.53
C ASP A 332 43.95 -15.10 13.37
N GLU A 333 42.80 -14.65 12.85
CA GLU A 333 42.72 -13.58 11.85
C GLU A 333 43.26 -12.26 12.38
N LEU A 334 42.84 -11.82 13.58
CA LEU A 334 43.35 -10.59 14.18
C LEU A 334 44.86 -10.63 14.47
N ILE A 335 45.38 -11.81 14.82
CA ILE A 335 46.83 -12.02 14.99
C ILE A 335 47.54 -11.89 13.64
N LYS A 336 47.01 -12.50 12.57
CA LYS A 336 47.56 -12.35 11.22
C LYS A 336 47.54 -10.91 10.76
N ASP A 337 46.42 -10.21 10.89
CA ASP A 337 46.28 -8.80 10.52
C ASP A 337 47.26 -7.91 11.29
N LYS A 338 47.46 -8.18 12.60
CA LYS A 338 48.47 -7.46 13.39
C LYS A 338 49.89 -7.73 12.91
N VAL A 339 50.23 -8.99 12.61
CA VAL A 339 51.56 -9.37 12.11
C VAL A 339 51.82 -8.77 10.73
N GLU A 340 50.83 -8.79 9.84
CA GLU A 340 50.90 -8.16 8.52
C GLU A 340 51.06 -6.65 8.65
N ALA A 341 50.25 -5.99 9.49
CA ALA A 341 50.38 -4.56 9.75
C ALA A 341 51.74 -4.19 10.37
N GLU A 342 52.30 -5.02 11.25
CA GLU A 342 53.66 -4.83 11.77
C GLU A 342 54.73 -5.04 10.71
N ASN A 343 54.57 -6.04 9.85
CA ASN A 343 55.50 -6.31 8.76
C ASN A 343 55.47 -5.20 7.70
N GLU A 344 54.30 -4.68 7.36
CA GLU A 344 54.16 -3.51 6.49
C GLU A 344 54.77 -2.25 7.12
N LYS A 345 54.64 -2.06 8.44
CA LYS A 345 55.30 -0.95 9.14
C LYS A 345 56.81 -1.10 9.08
N LYS A 346 57.34 -2.29 9.36
CA LYS A 346 58.78 -2.60 9.25
C LYS A 346 59.28 -2.45 7.81
N LEU A 347 58.49 -2.84 6.81
CA LEU A 347 58.83 -2.64 5.40
C LEU A 347 58.88 -1.15 5.06
N ARG A 348 57.88 -0.36 5.48
CA ARG A 348 57.84 1.10 5.31
C ARG A 348 58.93 1.83 6.08
N GLU A 349 59.38 1.29 7.21
CA GLU A 349 60.53 1.81 7.97
C GLU A 349 61.84 1.49 7.25
N LYS A 350 62.03 0.26 6.76
CA LYS A 350 63.20 -0.11 5.93
C LYS A 350 63.26 0.68 4.63
N GLU A 351 62.14 0.85 3.93
CA GLU A 351 62.08 1.70 2.74
C GLU A 351 62.44 3.16 3.07
N ARG A 352 62.00 3.68 4.22
CA ARG A 352 62.40 5.01 4.69
C ARG A 352 63.89 5.07 5.01
N GLU A 353 64.44 4.07 5.69
CA GLU A 353 65.87 3.97 5.98
C GLU A 353 66.71 3.87 4.70
N ASP A 354 66.27 3.09 3.71
CA ASP A 354 66.91 2.95 2.41
C ASP A 354 66.85 4.25 1.60
N ILE A 355 65.74 4.99 1.66
CA ILE A 355 65.62 6.32 1.04
C ILE A 355 66.58 7.30 1.73
N ILE A 356 66.65 7.30 3.06
CA ILE A 356 67.58 8.15 3.82
C ILE A 356 69.04 7.78 3.53
N ALA A 357 69.36 6.49 3.41
CA ALA A 357 70.68 5.99 3.05
C ALA A 357 71.06 6.41 1.62
N LYS A 358 70.15 6.27 0.65
CA LYS A 358 70.36 6.74 -0.73
C LYS A 358 70.54 8.27 -0.80
N GLN A 359 69.79 9.04 -0.02
CA GLN A 359 70.00 10.49 0.09
C GLN A 359 71.38 10.81 0.70
N ARG A 360 71.81 10.11 1.75
CA ARG A 360 73.17 10.28 2.32
C ARG A 360 74.27 9.96 1.32
N ILE A 361 74.15 8.88 0.55
CA ILE A 361 75.11 8.52 -0.51
C ILE A 361 75.12 9.59 -1.60
N GLY A 362 73.95 10.10 -2.02
CA GLY A 362 73.85 11.22 -2.96
C GLY A 362 74.55 12.50 -2.47
N TYR A 363 74.41 12.85 -1.19
CA TYR A 363 75.14 13.97 -0.58
C TYR A 363 76.65 13.73 -0.49
N VAL A 364 77.09 12.50 -0.20
CA VAL A 364 78.51 12.13 -0.15
C VAL A 364 79.14 12.16 -1.56
N VAL A 365 78.46 11.64 -2.58
CA VAL A 365 78.94 11.67 -3.97
C VAL A 365 78.98 13.11 -4.51
N SER A 366 78.01 13.96 -4.17
CA SER A 366 78.04 15.40 -4.49
C SER A 366 79.24 16.11 -3.85
N ASN A 367 79.55 15.81 -2.58
CA ASN A 367 80.74 16.34 -1.90
C ASN A 367 82.07 15.80 -2.44
N ILE A 368 82.11 14.58 -2.99
CA ILE A 368 83.30 14.02 -3.66
C ILE A 368 83.52 14.70 -5.03
N PHE A 369 82.45 14.94 -5.80
CA PHE A 369 82.55 15.65 -7.09
C PHE A 369 82.93 17.12 -6.93
N HIS A 370 82.53 17.78 -5.83
CA HIS A 370 82.98 19.15 -5.52
C HIS A 370 84.45 19.24 -5.05
N ARG A 371 85.08 18.15 -4.60
CA ARG A 371 86.50 18.13 -4.20
C ARG A 371 87.49 17.94 -5.37
N GLY A 372 87.01 17.71 -6.60
CA GLY A 372 87.83 17.40 -7.78
C GLY A 372 87.91 18.49 -8.86
N ARG A 373 87.48 19.73 -8.59
CA ARG A 373 87.58 20.84 -9.56
C ARG A 373 88.01 22.14 -8.89
N SER A 374 89.32 22.27 -8.68
CA SER A 374 90.02 23.56 -8.67
C SER A 374 90.53 23.80 -10.09
N ASP A 375 89.86 24.66 -10.86
CA ASP A 375 90.44 25.92 -11.34
C ASP A 375 89.50 26.67 -12.28
N HIS A 376 89.54 27.98 -12.08
CA HIS A 376 88.67 29.08 -12.51
C HIS A 376 88.00 29.04 -13.88
N PHE A 377 86.68 29.25 -13.89
CA PHE A 377 86.04 30.36 -14.62
C PHE A 377 84.83 30.84 -13.81
N VAL A 378 84.89 32.09 -13.34
CA VAL A 378 83.79 32.78 -12.68
C VAL A 378 82.77 33.18 -13.74
N GLN A 379 81.59 32.58 -13.69
CA GLN A 379 80.36 33.24 -14.14
C GLN A 379 79.32 33.11 -13.03
N HIS A 380 79.00 34.27 -12.45
CA HIS A 380 77.89 34.47 -11.54
C HIS A 380 76.61 33.87 -12.10
N TYR A 381 76.06 32.86 -11.41
CA TYR A 381 74.62 32.66 -11.38
C TYR A 381 74.17 32.72 -9.93
N SER A 382 73.40 33.76 -9.66
CA SER A 382 72.86 34.16 -8.37
C SER A 382 72.07 33.02 -7.74
N ILE A 383 72.61 32.48 -6.63
CA ILE A 383 71.81 31.75 -5.67
C ILE A 383 70.92 32.79 -4.99
N VAL A 384 69.64 32.86 -5.39
CA VAL A 384 68.62 33.50 -4.58
C VAL A 384 68.23 32.49 -3.49
N LEU A 385 69.02 32.49 -2.42
CA LEU A 385 68.56 32.08 -1.11
C LEU A 385 67.59 33.15 -0.63
N HIS A 386 66.29 32.87 -0.69
CA HIS A 386 65.36 33.51 0.24
C HIS A 386 65.35 32.68 1.53
N GLN A 387 66.25 33.02 2.45
CA GLN A 387 65.99 32.90 3.87
C GLN A 387 65.82 34.29 4.46
N GLY A 388 64.82 34.43 5.31
CA GLY A 388 64.54 35.63 6.10
C GLY A 388 63.18 36.22 5.75
N CYS A 389 62.29 36.51 6.69
CA CYS A 389 62.37 36.41 8.13
C CYS A 389 60.96 36.66 8.68
N ASN A 390 60.67 36.09 9.85
CA ASN A 390 59.72 36.53 10.87
C ASN A 390 58.72 37.64 10.53
N CYS A 391 57.43 37.35 10.73
CA CYS A 391 56.51 38.15 11.54
C CYS A 391 55.41 37.22 12.06
N GLY A 392 55.18 37.24 13.38
CA GLY A 392 54.21 36.38 14.04
C GLY A 392 52.77 36.87 13.94
N LEU A 393 51.95 36.12 14.67
CA LEU A 393 50.61 36.42 15.20
C LEU A 393 49.38 36.12 14.31
N GLN A 394 48.57 35.24 14.93
CA GLN A 394 47.11 35.15 14.95
C GLN A 394 46.42 34.08 14.09
N CYS A 395 45.95 33.08 14.84
CA CYS A 395 44.76 32.27 14.64
C CYS A 395 43.68 32.91 13.75
N GLY A 396 43.11 32.10 12.86
CA GLY A 396 41.85 32.40 12.20
C GLY A 396 41.36 31.18 11.44
N ARG A 397 40.12 30.81 11.69
CA ARG A 397 39.45 29.57 11.30
C ARG A 397 39.10 29.48 9.80
N SER A 398 38.58 28.29 9.49
CA SER A 398 37.48 27.95 8.58
C SER A 398 37.76 27.72 7.09
N ASP A 399 37.75 26.42 6.77
CA ASP A 399 36.86 25.77 5.82
C ASP A 399 37.00 25.97 4.30
N CYS A 400 36.67 24.84 3.64
CA CYS A 400 36.15 24.71 2.29
C CYS A 400 37.15 24.64 1.11
N SER A 401 37.37 23.41 0.61
CA SER A 401 36.59 22.86 -0.52
C SER A 401 37.43 22.09 -1.58
N VAL A 402 36.87 20.92 -1.94
CA VAL A 402 36.64 20.45 -3.32
C VAL A 402 37.82 19.87 -4.16
N LYS A 403 37.75 18.54 -4.28
CA LYS A 403 38.02 17.66 -5.43
C LYS A 403 38.33 18.33 -6.79
N LYS A 404 39.40 17.89 -7.47
CA LYS A 404 39.34 17.52 -8.90
C LYS A 404 40.57 16.72 -9.42
N TYR A 405 40.26 15.50 -9.87
CA TYR A 405 40.75 14.81 -11.07
C TYR A 405 42.26 14.60 -11.30
N ILE A 406 42.70 13.35 -11.12
CA ILE A 406 43.92 12.78 -11.70
C ILE A 406 43.55 12.19 -13.07
N LEU A 407 43.97 12.84 -14.15
CA LEU A 407 43.99 12.27 -15.50
C LEU A 407 45.25 11.42 -15.66
N ARG A 408 45.07 10.10 -15.79
CA ARG A 408 46.08 9.14 -16.26
C ARG A 408 46.48 9.50 -17.70
N ARG A 409 47.78 9.63 -17.96
CA ARG A 409 48.36 9.53 -19.32
C ARG A 409 48.95 8.15 -19.48
N GLU A 410 48.39 7.37 -20.40
CA GLU A 410 48.87 6.07 -20.84
C GLU A 410 50.13 6.19 -21.68
N TYR A 411 51.11 5.32 -21.42
CA TYR A 411 52.28 5.10 -22.27
C TYR A 411 51.89 4.23 -23.48
N LYS A 412 52.03 4.77 -24.71
CA LYS A 412 52.09 3.96 -25.94
C LYS A 412 53.55 3.71 -26.30
N VAL A 413 53.98 2.46 -26.17
CA VAL A 413 55.23 1.95 -26.73
C VAL A 413 54.93 1.50 -28.17
N SER A 414 55.50 2.17 -29.16
CA SER A 414 55.51 1.73 -30.55
C SER A 414 56.93 1.32 -30.94
N ASN A 415 57.14 0.02 -31.10
CA ASN A 415 58.37 -0.57 -31.63
C ASN A 415 58.57 -0.16 -33.10
N GLN A 416 59.64 0.58 -33.40
CA GLN A 416 60.22 0.64 -34.74
C GLN A 416 61.36 -0.38 -34.80
N SER A 417 61.20 -1.38 -35.67
CA SER A 417 62.29 -2.24 -36.14
C SER A 417 62.66 -1.80 -37.55
N PHE A 418 63.95 -1.54 -37.76
CA PHE A 418 64.58 -1.37 -39.07
C PHE A 418 65.37 -2.65 -39.39
N ALA A 419 65.34 -3.04 -40.67
CA ALA A 419 66.36 -3.75 -41.47
C ALA A 419 66.09 -5.20 -41.92
N LYS A 420 66.42 -5.39 -43.22
CA LYS A 420 66.41 -6.57 -44.13
C LYS A 420 65.08 -6.74 -44.88
N GLN A 421 64.98 -6.59 -46.20
CA GLN A 421 65.95 -6.52 -47.33
C GLN A 421 65.48 -5.47 -48.34
#